data_AF-A0A529L1D8-F1
#
_entry.id   AF-A0A529L1D8-F1
#
_cell.length_a   1.000
_cell.length_b   1.000
_cell.length_c   1.000
_cell.angle_alpha   90.00
_cell.angle_beta   90.00
_cell.angle_gamma   90.00
#
_symmetry.space_group_name_H-M   'P 1'
#
loop_
_entity.id
_entity.type
_entity.pdbx_description
1 polymer ?
#
loop_
_entity_poly.entity_id
_entity_poly.type
_entity_poly.pdbx_seq_one_letter_code
_entity_poly.pdbx_strand_id
1 'polypeptide(L)'
;MSRKRPTVADLRAMKGKRQLTMLRVLTLDEAEAAERAGIDIVSVPPELVLNPQYRDAAPSLFTMPGDNFYEIGTADDFLRWAFRLYKAGADAVYC
;
A
#
# COMPACT_ATOMS: atom_id res chain seq x y z
N MET A 1 13.91 -15.00 7.74
CA MET A 1 13.86 -14.53 6.34
C MET A 1 12.92 -13.34 6.29
N SER A 2 13.35 -12.20 5.74
CA SER A 2 12.44 -11.07 5.49
C SER A 2 11.30 -11.55 4.58
N ARG A 3 10.05 -11.21 4.91
CA ARG A 3 8.89 -11.50 4.05
C ARG A 3 9.09 -10.79 2.71
N LYS A 4 8.72 -11.46 1.62
CA LYS A 4 8.73 -10.82 0.30
C LYS A 4 7.45 -10.00 0.14
N ARG A 5 7.59 -8.76 -0.31
CA ARG A 5 6.45 -7.94 -0.75
C ARG A 5 5.69 -8.65 -1.88
N PRO A 6 4.41 -8.99 -1.70
CA PRO A 6 3.65 -9.70 -2.72
C PRO A 6 3.32 -8.75 -3.89
N THR A 7 3.16 -9.32 -5.08
CA THR A 7 2.66 -8.63 -6.26
C THR A 7 1.15 -8.87 -6.42
N VAL A 8 0.50 -8.13 -7.31
CA VAL A 8 -0.90 -8.41 -7.70
C VAL A 8 -1.07 -9.85 -8.22
N ALA A 9 -0.06 -10.39 -8.91
CA ALA A 9 -0.08 -11.78 -9.38
C ALA A 9 -0.08 -12.78 -8.20
N ASP A 10 0.72 -12.51 -7.16
CA ASP A 10 0.75 -13.32 -5.94
C ASP A 10 -0.61 -13.27 -5.21
N LEU A 11 -1.19 -12.07 -5.08
CA LEU A 11 -2.53 -11.91 -4.47
C LEU A 11 -3.59 -12.74 -5.22
N ARG A 12 -3.57 -12.69 -6.56
CA ARG A 12 -4.47 -13.50 -7.40
C ARG A 12 -4.24 -14.99 -7.23
N ALA A 13 -2.99 -15.43 -7.11
CA ALA A 13 -2.64 -16.84 -6.93
C ALA A 13 -3.09 -17.40 -5.57
N MET A 14 -3.15 -16.55 -4.54
CA MET A 14 -3.61 -16.87 -3.19
C MET A 14 -5.13 -16.84 -3.04
N LYS A 15 -5.87 -16.20 -3.96
CA LYS A 15 -7.33 -16.09 -3.90
C LYS A 15 -7.98 -17.47 -3.79
N GLY A 16 -8.82 -17.65 -2.78
CA GLY A 16 -9.52 -18.91 -2.48
C GLY A 16 -8.66 -19.98 -1.81
N LYS A 17 -7.37 -19.72 -1.54
CA LYS A 17 -6.44 -20.66 -0.88
C LYS A 17 -5.97 -20.19 0.48
N ARG A 18 -5.86 -18.87 0.67
CA ARG A 18 -5.44 -18.25 1.93
C ARG A 18 -6.25 -16.97 2.19
N GLN A 19 -6.64 -16.77 3.44
CA GLN A 19 -7.18 -15.49 3.90
C GLN A 19 -6.03 -14.52 4.18
N LEU A 20 -6.12 -13.32 3.62
CA LEU A 20 -5.15 -12.26 3.82
C LEU A 20 -5.64 -11.28 4.88
N THR A 21 -4.70 -10.70 5.61
CA THR A 21 -4.96 -9.66 6.61
C THR A 21 -4.86 -8.29 5.98
N MET A 22 -5.75 -7.38 6.38
CA MET A 22 -5.73 -5.98 5.96
C MET A 22 -6.11 -5.08 7.11
N LEU A 23 -5.37 -3.99 7.30
CA LEU A 23 -5.78 -2.88 8.16
C LEU A 23 -5.40 -1.54 7.55
N ARG A 24 -5.90 -0.46 8.16
CA ARG A 24 -5.50 0.90 7.85
C ARG A 24 -4.41 1.35 8.81
N VAL A 25 -3.34 1.94 8.29
CA VAL A 25 -2.29 2.58 9.09
C VAL A 25 -2.11 4.02 8.63
N LEU A 26 -1.79 4.90 9.57
CA LEU A 26 -1.72 6.35 9.38
C LEU A 26 -0.32 6.90 9.68
N THR A 27 0.50 6.15 10.40
CA THR A 27 1.85 6.58 10.83
C THR A 27 2.93 5.57 10.44
N LEU A 28 4.19 6.01 10.47
CA LEU A 28 5.34 5.11 10.25
C LEU A 28 5.42 4.03 11.33
N ASP A 29 5.18 4.39 12.60
CA ASP A 29 5.22 3.44 13.72
C ASP A 29 4.17 2.34 13.57
N GLU A 30 2.96 2.69 13.10
CA GLU A 30 1.91 1.73 12.80
C GLU A 30 2.27 0.84 11.60
N ALA A 31 2.89 1.40 10.55
CA ALA A 31 3.36 0.62 9.42
C ALA A 31 4.46 -0.37 9.82
N GLU A 32 5.41 0.06 10.66
CA GLU A 32 6.46 -0.81 11.19
C GLU A 32 5.87 -1.90 12.11
N ALA A 33 4.87 -1.56 12.93
CA ALA A 33 4.15 -2.53 13.75
C ALA A 33 3.41 -3.56 12.89
N ALA A 34 2.76 -3.13 11.80
CA ALA A 34 2.07 -4.02 10.86
C ALA A 34 3.06 -4.95 10.14
N GLU A 35 4.23 -4.46 9.72
CA GLU A 35 5.30 -5.27 9.15
C GLU A 35 5.75 -6.35 10.14
N ARG A 36 6.08 -5.97 11.38
CA ARG A 36 6.50 -6.93 12.43
C ARG A 36 5.41 -7.95 12.76
N ALA A 37 4.14 -7.55 12.70
CA ALA A 37 2.99 -8.42 12.93
C ALA A 37 2.71 -9.37 11.73
N GLY A 38 3.38 -9.18 10.59
CA GLY A 38 3.18 -10.00 9.40
C GLY A 38 1.85 -9.73 8.71
N ILE A 39 1.41 -8.47 8.68
CA ILE A 39 0.23 -8.06 7.94
C ILE A 39 0.49 -8.17 6.44
N ASP A 40 -0.53 -8.56 5.68
CA ASP A 40 -0.40 -8.77 4.23
C ASP A 40 -0.60 -7.48 3.44
N ILE A 41 -1.66 -6.74 3.75
CA ILE A 41 -2.09 -5.56 3.01
C ILE A 41 -2.32 -4.38 3.96
N VAL A 42 -1.93 -3.18 3.55
CA VAL A 42 -2.28 -1.95 4.27
C VAL A 42 -2.94 -0.92 3.38
N SER A 43 -4.05 -0.35 3.89
CA SER A 43 -4.58 0.92 3.42
C SER A 43 -3.83 2.05 4.12
N VAL A 44 -3.34 3.00 3.36
CA VAL A 44 -2.55 4.13 3.89
C VAL A 44 -3.04 5.44 3.31
N PRO A 45 -2.78 6.58 3.97
CA PRO A 45 -2.97 7.85 3.31
C PRO A 45 -1.77 8.14 2.38
N PRO A 46 -1.95 8.93 1.30
CA PRO A 46 -0.90 9.16 0.29
C PRO A 46 0.41 9.71 0.86
N GLU A 47 0.32 10.61 1.84
CA GLU A 47 1.47 11.23 2.50
C GLU A 47 2.38 10.22 3.21
N LEU A 48 1.84 9.11 3.70
CA LEU A 48 2.62 8.09 4.37
C LEU A 48 3.52 7.34 3.38
N VAL A 49 2.99 7.00 2.20
CA VAL A 49 3.78 6.39 1.11
C VAL A 49 4.82 7.34 0.54
N LEU A 50 4.51 8.64 0.51
CA LEU A 50 5.43 9.66 0.00
C LEU A 50 6.60 9.93 0.96
N ASN A 51 6.53 9.46 2.21
CA ASN A 51 7.62 9.54 3.14
C ASN A 51 8.78 8.63 2.67
N PRO A 52 10.01 9.15 2.48
CA PRO A 52 11.14 8.37 1.98
C PRO A 52 11.53 7.20 2.88
N GLN A 53 11.18 7.24 4.16
CA GLN A 53 11.50 6.18 5.14
C GLN A 53 10.46 5.04 5.12
N TYR A 54 9.35 5.18 4.41
CA TYR A 54 8.23 4.24 4.45
C TYR A 54 8.65 2.81 4.10
N ARG A 55 9.41 2.64 3.02
CA ARG A 55 9.85 1.30 2.56
C ARG A 55 10.98 0.70 3.39
N ASP A 56 11.70 1.53 4.15
CA ASP A 56 12.65 1.02 5.15
C ASP A 56 11.90 0.47 6.38
N ALA A 57 10.82 1.14 6.81
CA ALA A 57 10.00 0.71 7.94
C ALA A 57 9.09 -0.49 7.62
N ALA A 58 8.55 -0.55 6.39
CA ALA A 58 7.59 -1.56 5.95
C ALA A 58 7.94 -2.14 4.56
N PRO A 59 9.02 -2.94 4.46
CA PRO A 59 9.52 -3.45 3.19
C PRO A 59 8.63 -4.50 2.53
N SER A 60 7.78 -5.22 3.28
CA SER A 60 7.03 -6.37 2.77
C SER A 60 5.51 -6.18 2.70
N LEU A 61 4.98 -5.10 3.26
CA LEU A 61 3.55 -4.78 3.18
C LEU A 61 3.11 -4.46 1.74
N PHE A 62 2.02 -5.10 1.29
CA PHE A 62 1.31 -4.66 0.08
C PHE A 62 0.57 -3.36 0.37
N THR A 63 1.03 -2.27 -0.22
CA THR A 63 0.63 -0.92 0.18
C THR A 63 -0.33 -0.30 -0.81
N MET A 64 -1.49 0.11 -0.29
CA MET A 64 -2.58 0.71 -1.05
C MET A 64 -2.90 2.10 -0.51
N PRO A 65 -2.26 3.18 -1.01
CA PRO A 65 -2.75 4.52 -0.75
C PRO A 65 -4.10 4.75 -1.44
N GLY A 66 -4.97 5.47 -0.77
CA GLY A 66 -6.23 5.90 -1.34
C GLY A 66 -6.59 7.33 -0.98
N ASP A 67 -7.38 7.95 -1.84
CA ASP A 67 -7.87 9.31 -1.69
C ASP A 67 -9.30 9.41 -2.24
N ASN A 68 -10.08 10.39 -1.81
CA ASN A 68 -11.49 10.48 -2.15
C ASN A 68 -11.69 10.80 -3.63
N PHE A 69 -12.47 9.99 -4.35
CA PHE A 69 -12.85 10.24 -5.75
C PHE A 69 -13.34 11.68 -6.02
N TYR A 70 -14.08 12.29 -5.08
CA TYR A 70 -14.60 13.65 -5.24
C TYR A 70 -13.51 14.74 -5.25
N GLU A 71 -12.31 14.44 -4.74
CA GLU A 71 -11.22 15.42 -4.57
C GLU A 71 -10.14 15.33 -5.67
N ILE A 72 -10.09 14.23 -6.42
CA ILE A 72 -9.01 13.97 -7.40
C ILE A 72 -9.29 14.66 -8.75
N GLY A 73 -10.55 14.72 -9.17
CA GLY A 73 -10.95 15.34 -10.44
C GLY A 73 -11.12 14.35 -11.59
N THR A 74 -10.46 14.58 -12.71
CA THR A 74 -10.64 13.78 -13.93
C THR A 74 -9.83 12.48 -13.91
N ALA A 75 -10.05 11.61 -14.91
CA ALA A 75 -9.23 10.40 -15.08
C ALA A 75 -7.73 10.71 -15.25
N ASP A 76 -7.39 11.79 -15.96
CA ASP A 76 -6.00 12.20 -16.13
C ASP A 76 -5.38 12.67 -14.81
N ASP A 77 -6.15 13.36 -13.98
CA ASP A 77 -5.70 13.80 -12.66
C ASP A 77 -5.47 12.61 -11.73
N PHE A 78 -6.36 11.60 -11.80
CA PHE A 78 -6.19 10.33 -11.12
C PHE A 78 -4.92 9.61 -11.55
N LEU A 79 -4.63 9.54 -12.85
CA LEU A 79 -3.39 8.93 -13.34
C LEU A 79 -2.15 9.69 -12.85
N ARG A 80 -2.14 11.03 -12.93
CA ARG A 80 -1.01 11.85 -12.43
C ARG A 80 -0.77 11.62 -10.93
N TRP A 81 -1.84 11.57 -10.15
CA TRP A 81 -1.79 11.25 -8.73
C TRP A 81 -1.26 9.83 -8.48
N ALA A 82 -1.80 8.83 -9.18
CA ALA A 82 -1.42 7.42 -9.03
C ALA A 82 0.05 7.16 -9.40
N PHE A 83 0.55 7.71 -10.51
CA PHE A 83 1.93 7.49 -10.94
C PHE A 83 2.96 8.09 -9.97
N ARG A 84 2.62 9.20 -9.30
CA ARG A 84 3.46 9.76 -8.22
C ARG A 84 3.60 8.77 -7.06
N LEU A 85 2.50 8.13 -6.65
CA LEU A 85 2.49 7.16 -5.55
C LEU A 85 3.14 5.84 -5.94
N TYR A 86 2.90 5.38 -7.18
CA TYR A 86 3.59 4.22 -7.74
C TYR A 86 5.11 4.41 -7.74
N LYS A 87 5.59 5.59 -8.15
CA LYS A 87 7.02 5.94 -8.07
C LYS A 87 7.56 5.93 -6.63
N ALA A 88 6.75 6.35 -5.66
CA ALA A 88 7.08 6.29 -4.23
C ALA A 88 6.97 4.86 -3.65
N GLY A 89 6.53 3.90 -4.45
CA GLY A 89 6.56 2.49 -4.13
C GLY A 89 5.20 1.88 -3.81
N ALA A 90 4.06 2.56 -4.00
CA ALA A 90 2.74 1.96 -3.84
C ALA A 90 2.54 0.72 -4.75
N ASP A 91 1.83 -0.30 -4.25
CA ASP A 91 1.60 -1.55 -4.98
C ASP A 91 0.25 -1.57 -5.72
N ALA A 92 -0.72 -0.79 -5.22
CA ALA A 92 -1.95 -0.43 -5.91
C ALA A 92 -2.46 0.92 -5.37
N VAL A 93 -3.46 1.50 -6.02
CA VAL A 93 -4.14 2.72 -5.56
C VAL A 93 -5.65 2.52 -5.61
N TYR A 94 -6.40 3.26 -4.80
CA TYR A 94 -7.88 3.27 -4.85
C TYR A 94 -8.45 4.66 -4.61
N CYS A 95 -9.69 4.88 -5.06
CA CYS A 95 -10.47 6.10 -4.81
C CYS A 95 -11.92 5.80 -4.47
#